data_AF-A0A7V3G8J1-F1
#
_entry.id   AF-A0A7V3G8J1-F1
#
_cell.length_a   1.000
_cell.length_b   1.000
_cell.length_c   1.000
_cell.angle_alpha   90.00
_cell.angle_beta   90.00
_cell.angle_gamma   90.00
#
_symmetry.space_group_name_H-M   'P 1'
#
loop_
_entity.id
_entity.type
_entity.pdbx_description
1 polymer ?
#
loop_
_entity_poly.entity_id
_entity_poly.type
_entity_poly.pdbx_seq_one_letter_code
_entity_poly.pdbx_strand_id
1 'polypeptide(L)' 'MNLALTATIRIEEHWRDRGFDVDVKLVEAGFMAPMRSARTNVRSDMVNGLPIRRATKRNDSVLSITSMLNH' A
#
# COMPACT_ATOMS: atom_id res chain seq x y z
N MET A 1 20.79 -7.16 -8.74
CA MET A 1 19.35 -6.89 -8.58
C MET A 1 19.08 -6.61 -7.11
N ASN A 2 18.46 -5.48 -6.75
CA ASN A 2 18.27 -5.07 -5.36
C ASN A 2 17.08 -5.83 -4.73
N LEU A 3 17.37 -6.78 -3.84
CA LEU A 3 16.37 -7.63 -3.17
C LEU A 3 15.30 -6.81 -2.42
N ALA A 4 15.68 -5.67 -1.85
CA ALA A 4 14.75 -4.82 -1.10
C ALA A 4 13.72 -4.16 -2.03
N LEU A 5 14.14 -3.74 -3.23
CA LEU A 5 13.25 -3.17 -4.24
C LEU A 5 12.27 -4.24 -4.77
N THR A 6 12.73 -5.48 -4.91
CA THR A 6 11.86 -6.59 -5.32
C THR A 6 10.79 -6.91 -4.26
N ALA A 7 11.10 -6.75 -2.97
CA ALA A 7 10.15 -7.04 -1.91
C ALA A 7 8.97 -6.06 -1.88
N THR A 8 9.21 -4.76 -2.08
CA THR A 8 8.13 -3.74 -2.06
C THR A 8 7.14 -3.97 -3.19
N ILE A 9 7.64 -4.16 -4.42
CA ILE A 9 6.82 -4.40 -5.61
C ILE A 9 5.87 -5.59 -5.40
N ARG A 10 6.40 -6.72 -4.88
CA ARG A 10 5.57 -7.92 -4.67
C ARG A 10 4.48 -7.74 -3.62
N ILE A 11 4.72 -6.94 -2.58
CA ILE A 11 3.72 -6.66 -1.54
C ILE A 11 2.61 -5.78 -2.11
N GLU A 12 2.96 -4.75 -2.88
CA GLU A 12 1.99 -3.84 -3.49
C GLU A 12 1.12 -4.55 -4.54
N GLU A 13 1.72 -5.35 -5.42
CA GLU A 13 0.99 -6.14 -6.42
C GLU A 13 0.03 -7.14 -5.76
N HIS A 14 0.48 -7.85 -4.73
CA HIS A 14 -0.35 -8.81 -4.00
C HIS A 14 -1.65 -8.21 -3.47
N TRP A 15 -1.60 -6.97 -2.98
CA TRP A 15 -2.76 -6.28 -2.44
C TRP A 15 -3.61 -5.58 -3.51
N ARG A 16 -2.96 -5.08 -4.57
CA ARG A 16 -3.65 -4.49 -5.73
C ARG A 16 -4.57 -5.51 -6.41
N ASP A 17 -4.10 -6.75 -6.59
CA ASP A 17 -4.88 -7.86 -7.15
C ASP A 17 -6.13 -8.19 -6.31
N ARG A 18 -6.16 -7.76 -5.04
CA ARG A 18 -7.27 -7.95 -4.10
C ARG A 18 -8.14 -6.70 -3.94
N GLY A 19 -7.89 -5.67 -4.74
CA GLY A 19 -8.65 -4.42 -4.72
C GLY A 19 -8.24 -3.46 -3.60
N PHE A 20 -7.05 -3.62 -3.04
CA PHE A 20 -6.51 -2.73 -2.01
C PHE A 20 -5.37 -1.89 -2.58
N ASP A 21 -5.34 -0.62 -2.19
CA ASP A 21 -4.25 0.30 -2.48
C ASP A 21 -3.34 0.41 -1.25
N VAL A 22 -2.09 -0.03 -1.40
CA VAL A 22 -1.09 -0.12 -0.32
C VAL A 22 0.20 0.55 -0.80
N ASP A 23 0.78 1.41 0.03
CA ASP A 23 2.04 2.14 -0.23
C ASP A 23 3.16 1.56 0.65
N VAL A 24 4.22 1.03 0.03
CA VAL A 24 5.31 0.35 0.73
C VAL A 24 6.63 1.07 0.47
N LYS A 25 7.20 1.69 1.51
CA LYS A 25 8.42 2.50 1.39
C LYS A 25 9.63 1.82 2.00
N LEU A 26 10.72 1.81 1.24
CA LEU A 26 12.05 1.51 1.76
C LEU A 26 12.58 2.74 2.51
N VAL A 27 12.96 2.53 3.77
CA VAL A 27 13.59 3.54 4.61
C VAL A 27 14.98 3.03 4.97
N GLU A 28 15.98 3.79 4.57
CA GLU A 28 17.34 3.58 5.02
C GLU A 28 17.43 3.89 6.52
N ALA A 29 17.89 2.92 7.32
CA ALA A 29 18.26 3.19 8.69
C ALA A 29 19.78 3.21 8.80
N GLY A 30 20.29 4.19 9.55
CA GLY A 30 21.71 4.35 9.80
C GLY A 30 22.36 3.11 10.40
N PHE A 31 23.69 3.08 10.35
CA PHE A 31 24.53 1.98 10.81
C PHE A 31 24.23 1.57 12.26
N MET A 32 23.93 0.29 12.48
CA MET A 32 23.82 -0.31 13.82
C MET A 32 24.96 -1.32 14.00
N ALA A 33 25.92 -1.01 14.89
CA ALA A 33 27.14 -1.79 15.11
C ALA A 33 26.97 -3.31 15.34
N PRO A 34 25.86 -3.83 15.92
CA PRO A 34 25.65 -5.27 16.06
C PRO A 34 25.29 -6.02 14.76
N MET A 35 24.88 -5.33 13.69
CA MET A 35 24.35 -5.94 12.47
C MET A 35 25.44 -5.95 11.39
N ARG A 36 25.98 -7.13 11.02
CA ARG A 36 27.07 -7.29 10.03
C ARG A 36 26.64 -7.06 8.56
N SER A 37 25.53 -6.39 8.31
CA SER A 37 25.02 -6.07 6.97
C SER A 37 24.12 -4.83 6.99
N ALA A 38 24.07 -4.12 5.87
CA ALA A 38 23.18 -2.96 5.68
C ALA A 38 21.70 -3.39 5.78
N ARG A 39 20.90 -2.61 6.51
CA ARG A 39 19.46 -2.86 6.76
C ARG A 39 18.62 -1.89 5.93
N THR A 40 17.62 -2.41 5.24
CA THR A 40 16.54 -1.61 4.70
C THR A 40 15.28 -1.87 5.52
N ASN A 41 14.68 -0.82 6.07
CA ASN A 41 13.38 -0.93 6.72
C ASN A 41 12.27 -0.78 5.70
N VAL A 42 11.20 -1.53 5.87
CA VAL A 42 9.97 -1.37 5.10
C VAL A 42 8.93 -0.72 6.00
N ARG A 43 8.32 0.39 5.55
CA ARG A 43 7.20 1.03 6.26
C ARG A 43 5.91 0.89 5.47
N SER A 44 4.81 0.62 6.18
CA SER A 44 3.46 0.47 5.64
C SER A 44 2.44 0.92 6.68
N ASP A 45 1.28 1.38 6.21
CA ASP A 45 0.10 1.78 6.98
C ASP A 45 -0.83 0.59 7.34
N MET A 46 -0.44 -0.63 7.02
CA MET A 46 -1.15 -1.86 7.39
C MET A 46 -1.13 -2.12 8.90
N VAL A 47 -2.22 -2.69 9.42
CA VAL A 47 -2.32 -3.16 10.83
C VAL A 47 -2.29 -4.68 10.84
N ASN A 48 -1.36 -5.28 11.57
CA ASN A 48 -1.14 -6.74 11.61
C ASN A 48 -0.97 -7.38 10.22
N GLY A 49 -0.40 -6.63 9.27
CA GLY A 49 -0.22 -7.11 7.89
C GLY A 49 -1.48 -7.08 7.03
N LEU A 50 -2.59 -6.51 7.53
CA LEU A 50 -3.82 -6.29 6.78
C LEU A 50 -3.95 -4.81 6.39
N PRO A 51 -4.36 -4.50 5.14
CA PRO A 51 -4.65 -3.13 4.75
C PRO A 51 -5.82 -2.59 5.59
N ILE A 52 -5.61 -1.42 6.21
CA ILE A 52 -6.74 -0.65 6.73
C ILE A 52 -7.51 -0.19 5.50
N ARG A 53 -8.78 -0.60 5.38
CA ARG A 53 -9.64 -0.30 4.24
C ARG A 53 -9.83 1.22 4.11
N ARG A 54 -8.90 1.92 3.46
CA ARG A 54 -9.19 3.23 2.87
C ARG A 54 -10.13 2.93 1.74
N ALA A 55 -11.39 3.32 1.89
CA ALA A 55 -12.33 3.26 0.78
C ALA A 55 -11.66 3.99 -0.38
N THR A 56 -11.26 3.25 -1.42
CA THR A 56 -11.01 3.83 -2.73
C THR A 56 -12.22 4.72 -2.96
N LYS A 57 -12.01 6.03 -3.07
CA LYS A 57 -13.08 6.92 -3.54
C LYS A 57 -13.45 6.36 -4.90
N ARG A 58 -14.47 5.50 -4.95
CA ARG A 58 -15.20 5.27 -6.18
C ARG A 58 -15.67 6.67 -6.57
N ASN A 59 -15.29 7.11 -7.75
CA ASN A 59 -15.92 8.27 -8.35
C ASN A 59 -17.40 7.90 -8.53
N ASP A 60 -18.22 8.28 -7.55
CA ASP A 60 -19.67 8.06 -7.53
C ASP A 60 -20.38 9.05 -8.49
N SER A 61 -19.80 9.30 -9.66
CA SER A 61 -20.39 10.14 -10.72
C SER A 61 -21.68 9.52 -11.30
N VAL A 62 -21.97 8.26 -10.98
CA VAL A 62 -23.11 7.51 -11.52
C VAL A 62 -24.35 7.59 -10.61
N LEU A 63 -24.23 8.07 -9.37
CA LEU A 63 -25.38 8.20 -8.45
C LEU A 63 -26.14 9.52 -8.58
N SER A 64 -25.67 10.48 -9.39
CA SER A 64 -26.38 11.74 -9.62
C SER A 64 -27.51 11.63 -10.66
N ILE A 65 -27.50 10.63 -11.54
CA ILE A 65 -28.48 10.55 -12.64
C ILE A 65 -29.79 9.89 -12.16
N THR A 66 -29.70 8.92 -11.25
CA THR A 66 -30.88 8.19 -10.76
C THR A 66 -31.75 9.02 -9.79
N SER A 67 -31.21 10.10 -9.20
CA SER A 67 -31.97 10.97 -8.29
C SER A 67 -32.87 12.01 -8.97
N MET A 68 -32.76 12.22 -10.29
CA MET A 68 -33.54 13.25 -11.00
C MET A 68 -34.79 12.72 -11.74
N LEU A 69 -35.12 11.43 -11.62
CA LEU A 69 -36.27 10.82 -12.30
C LEU A 69 -37.50 10.58 -11.41
N ASN A 70 -37.45 11.00 -10.15
CA ASN A 70 -38.60 10.97 -9.23
C ASN A 70 -38.96 12.39 -8.78
N HIS A 71 -39.43 13.21 -9.71
CA HIS A 71 -40.35 14.32 -9.44
C HIS A 71 -41.17 14.63 -10.69
#